data_AF-A0AAV1U5R2-F1
#
_entry.id   AF-A0AAV1U5R2-F1
#
_cell.length_a   1.000
_cell.length_b   1.000
_cell.length_c   1.000
_cell.angle_alpha   90.00
_cell.angle_beta   90.00
_cell.angle_gamma   90.00
#
_symmetry.space_group_name_H-M   'P 1'
#
loop_
_entity.id
_entity.type
_entity.pdbx_description
1 polymer ?
#
loop_
_entity_poly.entity_id
_entity_poly.type
_entity_poly.pdbx_seq_one_letter_code
_entity_poly.pdbx_strand_id
1 'polypeptide(L)'
;MRYLMMSKNLKLHLDGAGHVSEDARVECWSDAEFAARKADRKSISGCVLTVDGAVVLWLCKKQSGVSLSTLEAEFISASQTGGELLGMKELLSELKLRVREPMPMCINNQAAIKQLDSEKSTSSAKHVDTRHKLICHHAQKGTLVPRFVRQGYASRHTDEVVAGTKNGGFKVHAQVGHHTTNTEEEC
;
A
#
# COMPACT_ATOMS: atom_id res chain seq x y z
N MET A 1 11.78 24.11 -10.34
CA MET A 1 10.93 23.45 -9.33
C MET A 1 9.94 24.46 -8.75
N ARG A 2 8.81 24.72 -9.43
CA ARG A 2 7.88 25.83 -9.08
C ARG A 2 6.80 25.43 -8.07
N TYR A 3 6.51 24.13 -7.95
CA TYR A 3 5.44 23.59 -7.11
C TYR A 3 5.78 23.50 -5.62
N LEU A 4 7.05 23.28 -5.25
CA LEU A 4 7.47 23.19 -3.83
C LEU A 4 7.51 24.55 -3.11
N MET A 5 7.68 25.65 -3.85
CA MET A 5 7.78 27.00 -3.26
C MET A 5 6.43 27.54 -2.78
N MET A 6 5.33 27.12 -3.41
CA MET A 6 3.99 27.65 -3.13
C MET A 6 3.29 26.95 -1.95
N SER A 7 3.68 25.71 -1.65
CA SER A 7 3.15 24.91 -0.55
C SER A 7 4.02 24.93 0.72
N LYS A 8 5.00 25.84 0.81
CA LYS A 8 5.90 26.02 1.97
C LYS A 8 5.17 26.05 3.31
N ASN A 9 3.94 26.60 3.34
CA ASN A 9 3.17 26.82 4.56
C ASN A 9 1.96 25.88 4.70
N LEU A 10 1.76 24.95 3.75
CA LEU A 10 0.71 23.94 3.84
C LEU A 10 1.24 22.75 4.63
N LYS A 11 0.48 22.30 5.63
CA LYS A 11 0.79 21.13 6.46
C LYS A 11 -0.31 20.10 6.26
N LEU A 12 0.09 18.85 6.08
CA LEU A 12 -0.85 17.73 6.11
C LEU A 12 -1.22 17.49 7.59
N HIS A 13 -2.48 17.70 7.95
CA HIS A 13 -3.00 17.37 9.28
C HIS A 13 -3.69 16.01 9.20
N LEU A 14 -3.07 14.98 9.77
CA LEU A 14 -3.64 13.65 9.87
C LEU A 14 -4.27 13.50 11.26
N ASP A 15 -5.59 13.70 11.36
CA ASP A 15 -6.34 13.42 12.58
C ASP A 15 -6.56 11.90 12.70
N GLY A 16 -5.55 11.20 13.20
CA GLY A 16 -5.63 9.77 13.51
C GLY A 16 -6.52 9.50 14.73
N ALA A 17 -7.34 8.45 14.66
CA ALA A 17 -8.17 7.98 15.77
C ALA A 17 -7.31 7.28 16.84
N GLY A 18 -6.61 8.05 17.68
CA GLY A 18 -6.02 7.57 18.94
C GLY A 18 -4.50 7.72 19.07
N HIS A 19 -4.09 8.21 20.25
CA HIS A 19 -2.72 8.37 20.78
C HIS A 19 -1.66 8.89 19.79
N VAL A 20 -1.23 10.14 20.02
CA VAL A 20 -0.02 10.72 19.40
C VAL A 20 1.21 9.92 19.89
N SER A 21 1.53 8.86 19.17
CA SER A 21 2.82 8.19 19.20
C SER A 21 3.85 9.14 18.57
N GLU A 22 5.08 9.22 19.12
CA GLU A 22 6.17 9.97 18.46
C GLU A 22 6.51 9.39 17.08
N ASP A 23 6.26 8.09 16.87
CA ASP A 23 6.56 7.38 15.64
C ASP A 23 5.27 7.10 14.85
N ALA A 24 5.29 7.43 13.55
CA ALA A 24 4.19 7.20 12.62
C ALA A 24 3.96 5.71 12.38
N ARG A 25 2.71 5.27 12.46
CA ARG A 25 2.29 3.90 12.19
C ARG A 25 1.93 3.76 10.71
N VAL A 26 2.77 3.05 9.96
CA VAL A 26 2.54 2.78 8.53
C VAL A 26 2.19 1.32 8.32
N GLU A 27 1.13 1.05 7.58
CA GLU A 27 0.70 -0.30 7.22
C GLU A 27 0.07 -0.33 5.83
N CYS A 28 0.05 -1.50 5.20
CA CYS A 28 -0.58 -1.67 3.89
C CYS A 28 -1.31 -3.01 3.75
N TRP A 29 -2.20 -3.07 2.76
CA TRP A 29 -2.95 -4.26 2.34
C TRP A 29 -2.75 -4.48 0.85
N SER A 30 -2.43 -5.70 0.47
CA SER A 30 -2.38 -6.14 -0.92
C SER A 30 -3.51 -7.10 -1.23
N ASP A 31 -4.08 -6.97 -2.42
CA ASP A 31 -5.10 -7.86 -2.98
C ASP A 31 -4.82 -8.11 -4.46
N ALA A 32 -5.26 -9.21 -5.04
CA ALA A 32 -5.17 -9.41 -6.48
C ALA A 32 -6.40 -10.13 -7.05
N GLU A 33 -6.89 -9.61 -8.17
CA GLU A 33 -7.92 -10.29 -8.95
C GLU A 33 -7.26 -11.04 -10.12
N PHE A 34 -7.25 -12.37 -10.02
CA PHE A 34 -6.61 -13.25 -11.00
C PHE A 34 -7.35 -13.23 -12.36
N ALA A 35 -6.60 -12.98 -13.44
CA ALA A 35 -7.11 -13.01 -14.82
C ALA A 35 -8.38 -12.15 -15.05
N ALA A 36 -8.54 -11.07 -14.26
CA ALA A 36 -9.71 -10.21 -14.25
C ALA A 36 -10.03 -9.61 -15.63
N ARG A 37 -9.00 -9.26 -16.41
CA ARG A 37 -9.18 -8.67 -17.73
C ARG A 37 -9.32 -9.75 -18.80
N LYS A 38 -10.52 -9.92 -19.36
CA LYS A 38 -10.81 -10.96 -20.38
C LYS A 38 -9.96 -10.82 -21.65
N ALA A 39 -9.59 -9.60 -22.04
CA ALA A 39 -8.91 -9.31 -23.30
C ALA A 39 -7.45 -9.81 -23.35
N ASP A 40 -6.69 -9.63 -22.27
CA ASP A 40 -5.27 -10.01 -22.18
C ASP A 40 -4.98 -11.02 -21.07
N ARG A 41 -6.01 -11.48 -20.34
CA ARG A 41 -5.94 -12.39 -19.18
C ARG A 41 -4.99 -11.93 -18.09
N LYS A 42 -4.73 -10.62 -18.02
CA LYS A 42 -3.89 -10.05 -16.97
C LYS A 42 -4.69 -9.87 -15.69
N SER A 43 -4.02 -10.15 -14.59
CA SER A 43 -4.54 -9.91 -13.24
C SER A 43 -4.49 -8.42 -12.90
N ILE A 44 -5.31 -8.01 -11.94
CA ILE A 44 -5.28 -6.67 -11.35
C ILE A 44 -4.70 -6.78 -9.94
N SER A 45 -3.75 -5.92 -9.59
CA SER A 45 -3.24 -5.75 -8.24
C SER A 45 -3.95 -4.59 -7.56
N GLY A 46 -4.40 -4.79 -6.33
CA GLY A 46 -4.89 -3.76 -5.42
C GLY A 46 -3.92 -3.50 -4.27
N CYS A 47 -3.78 -2.24 -3.88
CA CYS A 47 -3.02 -1.82 -2.70
C CYS A 47 -3.74 -0.70 -1.97
N VAL A 48 -3.79 -0.77 -0.64
CA VAL A 48 -4.14 0.34 0.26
C VAL A 48 -3.00 0.52 1.22
N LEU A 49 -2.58 1.76 1.49
CA LEU A 49 -1.58 2.09 2.50
C LEU A 49 -2.09 3.23 3.38
N THR A 50 -1.92 3.04 4.68
CA THR A 50 -2.31 4.03 5.70
C THR A 50 -1.11 4.52 6.50
N VAL A 51 -1.21 5.76 6.97
CA VAL A 51 -0.32 6.40 7.94
C VAL A 51 -1.21 6.87 9.10
N ASP A 52 -0.95 6.36 10.31
CA ASP A 52 -1.74 6.63 11.52
C ASP A 52 -3.24 6.40 11.34
N GLY A 53 -3.58 5.38 10.53
CA GLY A 53 -4.97 4.99 10.23
C GLY A 53 -5.63 5.78 9.10
N ALA A 54 -5.00 6.85 8.60
CA ALA A 54 -5.49 7.59 7.43
C ALA A 54 -4.98 6.97 6.13
N VAL A 55 -5.84 6.74 5.14
CA VAL A 55 -5.42 6.30 3.79
C VAL A 55 -4.64 7.42 3.13
N VAL A 56 -3.41 7.13 2.75
CA VAL A 56 -2.56 8.08 2.01
C VAL A 56 -2.26 7.60 0.59
N LEU A 57 -2.48 6.31 0.31
CA LEU A 57 -2.28 5.72 -1.01
C LEU A 57 -3.29 4.61 -1.24
N TRP A 58 -3.89 4.62 -2.44
CA TRP A 58 -4.68 3.53 -2.97
C TRP A 58 -4.29 3.30 -4.43
N LEU A 59 -4.13 2.04 -4.83
CA LEU A 59 -3.74 1.66 -6.18
C LEU A 59 -4.60 0.50 -6.66
N CYS A 60 -5.03 0.60 -7.92
CA CYS A 60 -5.61 -0.49 -8.69
C CYS A 60 -4.83 -0.55 -10.02
N LYS A 61 -4.01 -1.58 -10.20
CA LYS A 61 -3.05 -1.63 -11.32
C LYS A 61 -3.05 -2.97 -12.01
N LYS A 62 -3.22 -2.94 -13.33
CA LYS A 62 -3.02 -4.11 -14.17
C LYS A 62 -1.58 -4.62 -14.09
N GLN A 63 -1.41 -5.91 -13.84
CA GLN A 63 -0.10 -6.55 -13.81
C GLN A 63 0.57 -6.50 -15.18
N SER A 64 1.90 -6.41 -15.22
CA SER A 64 2.65 -6.32 -16.48
C SER A 64 2.60 -7.63 -17.26
N GLY A 65 2.80 -8.75 -16.55
CA GLY A 65 2.70 -10.11 -17.08
C GLY A 65 1.35 -10.75 -16.84
N VAL A 66 1.12 -11.89 -17.50
CA VAL A 66 0.00 -12.79 -17.21
C VAL A 66 0.45 -13.70 -16.09
N SER A 67 -0.26 -13.68 -14.96
CA SER A 67 -0.05 -14.65 -13.88
C SER A 67 -0.65 -15.99 -14.32
N LEU A 68 -0.04 -17.10 -13.90
CA LEU A 68 -0.50 -18.46 -14.21
C LEU A 68 -1.32 -19.07 -13.06
N SER A 69 -1.40 -18.38 -11.92
CA SER A 69 -2.22 -18.77 -10.78
C SER A 69 -2.62 -17.56 -9.95
N THR A 70 -3.67 -17.72 -9.12
CA THR A 70 -4.02 -16.73 -8.09
C THR A 70 -2.86 -16.48 -7.13
N LEU A 71 -2.11 -17.52 -6.75
CA LEU A 71 -0.92 -17.37 -5.91
C LEU A 71 0.11 -16.42 -6.52
N GLU A 72 0.42 -16.59 -7.79
CA GLU A 72 1.36 -15.72 -8.50
C GLU A 72 0.82 -14.29 -8.61
N ALA A 73 -0.47 -14.12 -8.90
CA ALA A 73 -1.09 -12.79 -8.96
C ALA A 73 -1.01 -12.07 -7.60
N GLU A 74 -1.34 -12.77 -6.51
CA GLU A 74 -1.26 -12.23 -5.14
C GLU A 74 0.16 -11.89 -4.75
N PHE A 75 1.11 -12.76 -5.10
CA PHE A 75 2.51 -12.52 -4.83
C PHE A 75 3.04 -11.27 -5.57
N ILE A 76 2.64 -11.08 -6.83
CA ILE A 76 2.97 -9.89 -7.61
C ILE A 76 2.38 -8.64 -6.95
N SER A 77 1.12 -8.70 -6.51
CA SER A 77 0.45 -7.58 -5.83
C SER A 77 1.11 -7.24 -4.50
N ALA A 78 1.39 -8.25 -3.68
CA ALA A 78 2.15 -8.11 -2.43
C ALA A 78 3.51 -7.45 -2.71
N SER A 79 4.27 -7.95 -3.68
CA SER A 79 5.58 -7.37 -4.01
C SER A 79 5.51 -5.89 -4.41
N GLN A 80 4.50 -5.50 -5.18
CA GLN A 80 4.28 -4.09 -5.54
C GLN A 80 3.96 -3.26 -4.30
N THR A 81 3.03 -3.75 -3.48
CA THR A 81 2.58 -3.12 -2.23
C THR A 81 3.73 -2.95 -1.23
N GLY A 82 4.63 -3.93 -1.13
CA GLY A 82 5.83 -3.83 -0.29
C GLY A 82 6.81 -2.76 -0.78
N GLY A 83 6.92 -2.57 -2.10
CA GLY A 83 7.68 -1.46 -2.68
C GLY A 83 7.12 -0.09 -2.29
N GLU A 84 5.80 0.08 -2.40
CA GLU A 84 5.12 1.31 -1.97
C GLU A 84 5.28 1.55 -0.46
N LEU A 85 5.22 0.49 0.36
CA LEU A 85 5.43 0.58 1.81
C LEU A 85 6.84 1.07 2.17
N LEU A 86 7.86 0.54 1.50
CA LEU A 86 9.25 0.97 1.67
C LEU A 86 9.46 2.40 1.18
N GLY A 87 8.87 2.76 0.04
CA GLY A 87 8.90 4.13 -0.48
C GLY A 87 8.26 5.14 0.47
N MET A 88 7.12 4.78 1.09
CA MET A 88 6.49 5.63 2.09
C MET A 88 7.37 5.83 3.33
N LYS A 89 8.05 4.77 3.79
CA LYS A 89 9.02 4.89 4.88
C LYS A 89 10.15 5.85 4.53
N GLU A 90 10.72 5.74 3.32
CA GLU A 90 11.77 6.62 2.84
C GLU A 90 11.28 8.08 2.78
N LEU A 91 10.09 8.31 2.24
CA LEU A 91 9.47 9.64 2.19
C LEU A 91 9.29 10.24 3.60
N LEU A 92 8.77 9.48 4.55
CA LEU A 92 8.61 9.95 5.94
C LEU A 92 9.96 10.24 6.60
N SER A 93 10.98 9.43 6.31
CA SER A 93 12.34 9.66 6.79
C SER A 93 12.94 10.96 6.21
N GLU A 94 12.71 11.28 4.94
CA GLU A 94 13.14 12.56 4.35
C GLU A 94 12.46 13.77 5.03
N LEU A 95 11.21 13.58 5.47
CA LEU A 95 10.46 14.55 6.27
C LEU A 95 10.87 14.58 7.75
N LYS A 96 11.86 13.79 8.15
CA LYS A 96 12.34 13.65 9.54
C LYS A 96 11.28 13.11 10.50
N LEU A 97 10.31 12.36 9.98
CA LEU A 97 9.31 11.64 10.76
C LEU A 97 9.84 10.22 11.01
N ARG A 98 9.77 9.78 12.27
CA ARG A 98 10.11 8.40 12.61
C ARG A 98 8.96 7.49 12.23
N VAL A 99 9.28 6.31 11.73
CA VAL A 99 8.31 5.27 11.38
C VAL A 99 8.47 4.11 12.35
N ARG A 100 7.35 3.63 12.88
CA ARG A 100 7.33 2.46 13.74
C ARG A 100 7.60 1.20 12.91
N GLU A 101 8.65 0.47 13.28
CA GLU A 101 9.02 -0.81 12.67
C GLU A 101 8.73 -2.00 13.62
N PRO A 102 8.44 -3.21 13.10
CA PRO A 102 8.22 -3.52 11.69
C PRO A 102 6.87 -3.00 11.18
N MET A 103 6.84 -2.50 9.95
CA MET A 103 5.61 -2.07 9.29
C MET A 103 4.75 -3.28 8.85
N PRO A 104 3.47 -3.36 9.24
CA PRO A 104 2.60 -4.45 8.83
C PRO A 104 2.28 -4.43 7.33
N MET A 105 2.46 -5.57 6.68
CA MET A 105 2.07 -5.79 5.29
C MET A 105 1.04 -6.92 5.23
N CYS A 106 -0.22 -6.57 5.03
CA CYS A 106 -1.34 -7.50 5.05
C CYS A 106 -1.57 -8.13 3.67
N ILE A 107 -1.56 -9.47 3.62
CA ILE A 107 -1.71 -10.26 2.39
C ILE A 107 -2.87 -11.24 2.57
N ASN A 108 -3.70 -11.36 1.54
CA ASN A 108 -4.93 -12.15 1.57
C ASN A 108 -4.73 -13.67 1.32
N ASN A 109 -3.50 -14.12 1.03
CA ASN A 109 -3.19 -15.48 0.60
C ASN A 109 -2.10 -16.12 1.48
N GLN A 110 -2.47 -17.17 2.21
CA GLN A 110 -1.54 -17.92 3.08
C GLN A 110 -0.40 -18.55 2.29
N ALA A 111 -0.66 -19.01 1.07
CA ALA A 111 0.38 -19.61 0.24
C ALA A 111 1.42 -18.56 -0.20
N ALA A 112 1.00 -17.31 -0.43
CA ALA A 112 1.92 -16.21 -0.73
C ALA A 112 2.80 -15.87 0.48
N ILE A 113 2.24 -15.91 1.69
CA ILE A 113 3.00 -15.71 2.93
C ILE A 113 3.99 -16.85 3.17
N LYS A 114 3.56 -18.10 2.99
CA LYS A 114 4.46 -19.26 3.10
C LYS A 114 5.61 -19.19 2.10
N GLN A 115 5.36 -18.64 0.91
CA GLN A 115 6.43 -18.35 -0.03
C GLN A 115 7.40 -17.33 0.58
N LEU A 116 6.92 -16.19 1.08
CA LEU A 116 7.74 -15.15 1.73
C LEU A 116 8.53 -15.65 2.94
N ASP A 117 8.02 -16.63 3.68
CA ASP A 117 8.73 -17.28 4.78
C ASP A 117 9.85 -18.22 4.30
N SER A 118 9.82 -18.64 3.03
CA SER A 118 10.81 -19.53 2.45
C SER A 118 11.94 -18.75 1.76
N GLU A 119 13.20 -19.10 2.04
CA GLU A 119 14.37 -18.52 1.36
C GLU A 119 14.43 -18.86 -0.14
N LYS A 120 13.66 -19.86 -0.57
CA LYS A 120 13.62 -20.33 -1.95
C LYS A 120 12.39 -19.77 -2.65
N SER A 121 12.61 -18.86 -3.61
CA SER A 121 11.59 -18.55 -4.60
C SER A 121 11.22 -19.84 -5.34
N THR A 122 9.92 -20.14 -5.42
CA THR A 122 9.42 -21.24 -6.26
C THR A 122 9.26 -20.82 -7.72
N SER A 123 9.55 -19.56 -8.06
CA SER A 123 9.41 -19.03 -9.42
C SER A 123 10.72 -19.09 -10.18
N SER A 124 10.65 -19.64 -11.39
CA SER A 124 11.75 -19.59 -12.37
C SER A 124 11.89 -18.22 -13.05
N ALA A 125 10.94 -17.30 -12.86
CA ALA A 125 10.99 -15.97 -13.45
C ALA A 125 11.83 -15.00 -12.61
N LYS A 126 12.92 -14.48 -13.19
CA LYS A 126 13.88 -13.58 -12.52
C LYS A 126 13.25 -12.39 -11.80
N HIS A 127 12.24 -11.77 -12.41
CA HIS A 127 11.58 -10.59 -11.84
C HIS A 127 10.75 -10.92 -10.59
N VAL A 128 10.19 -12.13 -10.51
CA VAL A 128 9.46 -12.63 -9.35
C VAL A 128 10.46 -12.95 -8.23
N ASP A 129 11.56 -13.65 -8.54
CA ASP A 129 12.63 -13.96 -7.58
C ASP A 129 13.29 -12.70 -6.99
N THR A 130 13.51 -11.67 -7.81
CA THR A 130 14.11 -10.42 -7.31
C THR A 130 13.18 -9.71 -6.33
N ARG A 131 11.87 -9.65 -6.65
CA ARG A 131 10.84 -9.08 -5.77
C ARG A 131 10.70 -9.87 -4.47
N HIS A 132 10.75 -11.20 -4.56
CA HIS A 132 10.78 -12.11 -3.42
C HIS A 132 11.91 -11.77 -2.45
N LYS A 133 13.13 -11.73 -2.97
CA LYS A 133 14.33 -11.45 -2.18
C LYS A 133 14.29 -10.08 -1.53
N LEU A 134 13.71 -9.07 -2.18
CA LEU A 134 13.53 -7.75 -1.59
C LEU A 134 12.64 -7.81 -0.34
N ILE A 135 11.46 -8.42 -0.44
CA ILE A 135 10.53 -8.51 0.70
C ILE A 135 11.12 -9.38 1.82
N CYS A 136 11.71 -10.53 1.49
CA CYS A 136 12.39 -11.39 2.48
C CYS A 136 13.53 -10.65 3.17
N HIS A 137 14.35 -9.88 2.45
CA HIS A 137 15.43 -9.09 3.02
C HIS A 137 14.91 -8.08 4.06
N HIS A 138 13.85 -7.35 3.74
CA HIS A 138 13.26 -6.37 4.67
C HIS A 138 12.49 -7.02 5.83
N ALA A 139 11.92 -8.21 5.63
CA ALA A 139 11.35 -9.01 6.69
C ALA A 139 12.43 -9.49 7.68
N GLN A 140 13.55 -10.02 7.17
CA GLN A 140 14.69 -10.45 7.99
C GLN A 140 15.34 -9.30 8.76
N LYS A 141 15.40 -8.10 8.16
CA LYS A 141 15.88 -6.89 8.82
C LYS A 141 14.92 -6.36 9.90
N GLY A 142 13.68 -6.85 9.95
CA GLY A 142 12.65 -6.35 10.84
C GLY A 142 12.07 -4.99 10.41
N THR A 143 12.25 -4.59 9.15
CA THR A 143 11.68 -3.35 8.60
C THR A 143 10.18 -3.50 8.31
N LEU A 144 9.77 -4.66 7.81
CA LEU A 144 8.37 -4.99 7.54
C LEU A 144 8.03 -6.38 8.07
N VAL A 145 6.74 -6.66 8.24
CA VAL A 145 6.25 -7.98 8.63
C VAL A 145 5.04 -8.39 7.79
N PRO A 146 5.15 -9.46 6.97
CA PRO A 146 4.00 -10.02 6.26
C PRO A 146 2.99 -10.59 7.25
N ARG A 147 1.70 -10.29 7.07
CA ARG A 147 0.61 -10.78 7.92
C ARG A 147 -0.52 -11.34 7.06
N PHE A 148 -1.00 -12.53 7.41
CA PHE A 148 -2.18 -13.09 6.77
C PHE A 148 -3.43 -12.40 7.26
N VAL A 149 -4.26 -11.95 6.33
CA VAL A 149 -5.60 -11.41 6.61
C VAL A 149 -6.61 -12.16 5.76
N ARG A 150 -7.68 -12.69 6.37
CA ARG A 150 -8.76 -13.33 5.59
C ARG A 150 -9.49 -12.26 4.78
N GLN A 151 -9.93 -12.61 3.57
CA GLN A 151 -10.63 -11.72 2.64
C GLN A 151 -11.85 -10.99 3.26
N GLY A 152 -12.61 -11.66 4.14
CA GLY A 152 -13.74 -11.03 4.85
C GLY A 152 -13.37 -10.02 5.95
N TYR A 153 -12.09 -9.96 6.33
CA TYR A 153 -11.54 -9.01 7.31
C TYR A 153 -10.82 -7.86 6.60
N ALA A 154 -10.12 -8.15 5.50
CA ALA A 154 -9.50 -7.13 4.65
C ALA A 154 -10.58 -6.23 4.02
N SER A 155 -11.62 -6.80 3.40
CA SER A 155 -12.74 -6.05 2.82
C SER A 155 -13.41 -5.14 3.85
N ARG A 156 -13.82 -5.67 5.01
CA ARG A 156 -14.43 -4.85 6.07
C ARG A 156 -13.53 -3.74 6.57
N HIS A 157 -12.23 -3.97 6.70
CA HIS A 157 -11.33 -2.95 7.24
C HIS A 157 -10.94 -1.92 6.17
N THR A 158 -10.72 -2.33 4.91
CA THR A 158 -10.57 -1.39 3.79
C THR A 158 -11.85 -0.62 3.55
N ASP A 159 -13.02 -1.26 3.64
CA ASP A 159 -14.33 -0.62 3.51
C ASP A 159 -14.63 0.28 4.71
N GLU A 160 -14.21 -0.05 5.93
CA GLU A 160 -14.37 0.78 7.13
C GLU A 160 -13.40 1.96 7.13
N VAL A 161 -12.16 1.75 6.71
CA VAL A 161 -11.17 2.82 6.53
C VAL A 161 -11.61 3.75 5.39
N VAL A 162 -12.09 3.21 4.27
CA VAL A 162 -12.65 3.98 3.14
C VAL A 162 -14.01 4.61 3.51
N ALA A 163 -14.89 3.94 4.26
CA ALA A 163 -16.17 4.50 4.71
C ALA A 163 -16.00 5.52 5.84
N GLY A 164 -14.95 5.37 6.66
CA GLY A 164 -14.53 6.34 7.68
C GLY A 164 -14.17 7.69 7.05
N THR A 165 -13.60 7.69 5.84
CA THR A 165 -13.40 8.92 5.06
C THR A 165 -14.69 9.53 4.50
N LYS A 166 -15.80 8.77 4.44
CA LYS A 166 -17.12 9.26 3.99
C LYS A 166 -17.95 9.88 5.13
N ASN A 167 -17.77 9.40 6.37
CA ASN A 167 -18.53 9.89 7.54
C ASN A 167 -17.76 10.90 8.41
N GLY A 168 -16.43 10.89 8.36
CA GLY A 168 -15.58 11.99 8.84
C GLY A 168 -15.13 12.78 7.63
N GLY A 169 -15.95 13.74 7.18
CA GLY A 169 -15.62 14.55 6.01
C GLY A 169 -14.18 15.03 6.08
N PHE A 170 -13.38 14.69 5.07
CA PHE A 170 -12.04 15.23 4.88
C PHE A 170 -12.18 16.74 4.66
N LYS A 171 -12.26 17.51 5.74
CA LYS A 171 -12.23 18.97 5.69
C LYS A 171 -10.81 19.40 5.43
N VAL A 172 -10.44 19.43 4.15
CA VAL A 172 -9.32 20.26 3.72
C VAL A 172 -9.76 21.70 3.95
N HIS A 173 -9.38 22.29 5.08
CA HIS A 173 -9.43 23.74 5.23
C HIS A 173 -8.30 24.33 4.37
N ALA A 174 -8.53 24.38 3.06
CA ALA A 174 -7.76 25.22 2.16
C ALA A 174 -8.40 26.62 2.17
N GLN A 175 -7.93 27.50 3.05
CA GLN A 175 -8.16 28.93 2.87
C GLN A 175 -7.04 29.48 1.99
N VAL A 176 -7.30 29.67 0.69
CA VAL A 176 -6.90 30.88 -0.08
C VAL A 176 -7.74 30.95 -1.37
N GLY A 177 -8.43 32.09 -1.55
CA GLY A 177 -8.80 32.74 -2.82
C GLY A 177 -9.18 31.92 -4.05
N HIS A 178 -10.49 31.90 -4.34
CA HIS A 178 -11.14 31.72 -5.65
C HIS A 178 -10.31 31.13 -6.81
N HIS A 179 -10.38 29.81 -7.02
CA HIS A 179 -10.73 29.16 -8.30
C HIS A 179 -10.59 27.63 -8.16
N THR A 180 -11.66 26.89 -8.46
CA THR A 180 -11.72 25.42 -8.43
C THR A 180 -11.70 24.86 -9.84
N THR A 181 -10.83 23.89 -10.12
CA THR A 181 -10.96 22.98 -11.27
C THR A 181 -10.82 21.54 -10.80
N ASN A 182 -11.83 20.73 -11.11
CA ASN A 182 -11.90 19.31 -10.83
C ASN A 182 -11.21 18.52 -11.94
N THR A 183 -10.44 17.50 -11.58
CA THR A 183 -10.03 16.42 -12.49
C THR A 183 -10.33 15.10 -11.80
N GLU A 184 -11.28 14.37 -12.38
CA GLU A 184 -11.61 12.98 -12.06
C GLU A 184 -10.64 12.08 -12.84
N GLU A 185 -9.94 11.17 -12.17
CA GLU A 185 -9.31 10.01 -12.81
C GLU A 185 -10.12 8.76 -12.43
N GLU A 186 -10.78 8.16 -13.43
CA GLU A 186 -11.51 6.89 -13.33
C GLU A 186 -10.54 5.69 -13.33
N CYS A 187 -10.94 4.64 -12.59
CA CYS A 187 -10.29 3.33 -12.53
C CYS A 187 -10.40 2.51 -13.83
#